data_AF-A0A4P7W2Q4-F1
#
_entry.id   AF-A0A4P7W2Q4-F1
#
_cell.length_a   1.000
_cell.length_b   1.000
_cell.length_c   1.000
_cell.angle_alpha   90.00
_cell.angle_beta   90.00
_cell.angle_gamma   90.00
#
_symmetry.space_group_name_H-M   'P 1'
#
loop_
_entity.id
_entity.type
_entity.pdbx_description
1 polymer ?
#
loop_
_entity_poly.entity_id
_entity_poly.type
_entity_poly.pdbx_seq_one_letter_code
_entity_poly.pdbx_strand_id
1 'polypeptide(L)'
;MKALAMPLSVIECVSEPRPGREILSMRQVQQGVALKSLHSDPIKQMIAMFLSEVLAVTLQGGDPDEAMFDFLVACIEVLDKADAAGTANFHICFLFNLARHLGIEPDASTYAEGSVFDMADGRWRRSMPLHRNFLATADSEIAYRLSRMTFSNMHRFRFNRRERNAIVDGILGYYSLHYVSMRHLRSLDILRMML
;
A
#
# COMPACT_ATOMS: atom_id res chain seq x y z
N MET A 1 1.95 23.93 -12.62
CA MET A 1 2.30 22.50 -12.79
C MET A 1 2.91 21.88 -11.53
N LYS A 2 3.93 22.48 -10.88
CA LYS A 2 4.58 21.88 -9.69
C LYS A 2 3.62 21.45 -8.56
N ALA A 3 2.62 22.27 -8.22
CA ALA A 3 1.63 21.92 -7.18
C ALA A 3 0.65 20.80 -7.61
N LEU A 4 0.44 20.61 -8.92
CA LEU A 4 -0.47 19.60 -9.46
C LEU A 4 0.19 18.22 -9.65
N ALA A 5 1.52 18.15 -9.58
CA ALA A 5 2.31 16.94 -9.76
C ALA A 5 2.96 16.46 -8.46
N MET A 6 2.28 16.65 -7.33
CA MET A 6 2.70 16.11 -6.04
C MET A 6 2.37 14.60 -5.97
N PRO A 7 3.07 13.83 -5.13
CA PRO A 7 2.76 12.41 -4.91
C PRO A 7 1.28 12.20 -4.59
N LEU A 8 0.68 11.20 -5.23
CA LEU A 8 -0.75 10.88 -5.16
C LEU A 8 -1.73 12.02 -5.55
N SER A 9 -1.30 13.04 -6.30
CA SER A 9 -2.23 13.99 -6.91
C SER A 9 -3.10 13.30 -7.96
N VAL A 10 -4.42 13.46 -7.85
CA VAL A 10 -5.37 13.03 -8.89
C VAL A 10 -5.53 14.17 -9.90
N ILE A 11 -5.29 13.89 -11.18
CA ILE A 11 -5.33 14.89 -12.24
C ILE A 11 -6.20 14.44 -13.41
N GLU A 12 -6.80 15.43 -14.06
CA GLU A 12 -7.39 15.29 -15.38
C GLU A 12 -6.47 15.98 -16.39
N CYS A 13 -6.23 15.37 -17.54
CA CYS A 13 -5.41 15.99 -18.58
C CYS A 13 -5.81 15.49 -19.97
N VAL A 14 -5.44 16.27 -20.98
CA VAL A 14 -5.52 15.88 -22.38
C VAL A 14 -4.15 15.38 -22.82
N SER A 15 -4.09 14.15 -23.32
CA SER A 15 -2.88 13.57 -23.91
C SER A 15 -3.10 13.23 -25.38
N GLU A 16 -2.05 13.36 -26.19
CA GLU A 16 -2.05 12.96 -27.61
C GLU A 16 -1.12 11.76 -27.78
N PRO A 17 -1.65 10.51 -27.82
CA PRO A 17 -0.86 9.34 -28.14
C PRO A 17 -0.23 9.48 -29.53
N ARG A 18 1.07 9.22 -29.66
CA ARG A 18 1.76 9.20 -30.95
C ARG A 18 2.50 7.87 -31.12
N PRO A 19 2.37 7.20 -32.28
CA PRO A 19 3.12 5.97 -32.54
C PRO A 19 4.63 6.17 -32.32
N GLY A 20 5.26 5.23 -31.60
CA GLY A 20 6.70 5.25 -31.34
C GLY A 20 7.17 6.22 -30.24
N ARG A 21 6.26 6.86 -29.49
CA ARG A 21 6.61 7.76 -28.38
C ARG A 21 6.09 7.22 -27.05
N GLU A 22 7.00 6.74 -26.21
CA GLU A 22 6.67 6.21 -24.87
C GLU A 22 6.28 7.30 -23.86
N ILE A 23 6.80 8.53 -24.03
CA ILE A 23 6.49 9.67 -23.15
C ILE A 23 5.46 10.59 -23.83
N LEU A 24 4.24 10.58 -23.29
CA LEU A 24 3.14 11.42 -23.74
C LEU A 24 3.20 12.81 -23.10
N SER A 25 2.88 13.85 -23.88
CA SER A 25 2.72 15.20 -23.33
C SER A 25 1.35 15.36 -22.69
N MET A 26 1.31 15.85 -21.45
CA MET A 26 0.07 16.24 -20.78
C MET A 26 -0.24 17.72 -21.04
N ARG A 27 -1.44 18.00 -21.53
CA ARG A 27 -1.98 19.35 -21.73
C ARG A 27 -3.23 19.55 -20.88
N GLN A 28 -3.58 20.81 -20.61
CA GLN A 28 -4.79 21.18 -19.84
C GLN A 28 -4.91 20.41 -18.51
N VAL A 29 -3.80 20.28 -17.78
CA VAL A 29 -3.78 19.56 -16.50
C VAL A 29 -4.63 20.30 -15.47
N GLN A 30 -5.63 19.62 -14.93
CA GLN A 30 -6.52 20.10 -13.88
C GLN A 30 -6.49 19.15 -12.68
N GLN A 31 -6.85 19.65 -11.51
CA GLN A 31 -6.96 18.84 -10.31
C GLN A 31 -8.28 18.08 -10.33
N GLY A 32 -8.23 16.75 -10.30
CA GLY A 32 -9.43 15.90 -10.30
C GLY A 32 -10.09 15.80 -8.91
N VAL A 33 -9.28 15.93 -7.84
CA VAL A 33 -9.78 15.87 -6.44
C VAL A 33 -9.19 17.00 -5.61
N ALA A 34 -10.05 17.75 -4.92
CA ALA A 34 -9.65 18.83 -4.04
C ALA A 34 -9.12 18.29 -2.70
N LEU A 35 -7.80 18.15 -2.58
CA LEU A 35 -7.10 17.66 -1.39
C LEU A 35 -6.73 18.82 -0.47
N LYS A 36 -6.97 18.67 0.84
CA LYS A 36 -6.80 19.74 1.83
C LYS A 36 -5.51 19.59 2.64
N SER A 37 -5.23 18.39 3.14
CA SER A 37 -4.15 18.16 4.10
C SER A 37 -3.07 17.19 3.61
N LEU A 38 -3.34 16.37 2.58
CA LEU A 38 -2.40 15.38 2.05
C LEU A 38 -1.04 16.00 1.72
N HIS A 39 -1.05 17.19 1.11
CA HIS A 39 0.16 17.88 0.65
C HIS A 39 0.67 18.97 1.59
N SER A 40 0.02 19.17 2.75
CA SER A 40 0.44 20.15 3.76
C SER A 40 0.86 19.50 5.09
N ASP A 41 0.36 18.31 5.40
CA ASP A 41 0.81 17.50 6.53
C ASP A 41 2.10 16.72 6.15
N PRO A 42 3.21 16.87 6.90
CA PRO A 42 4.47 16.19 6.59
C PRO A 42 4.38 14.65 6.63
N ILE A 43 3.62 14.07 7.56
CA ILE A 43 3.48 12.62 7.69
C ILE A 43 2.69 12.06 6.52
N LYS A 44 1.59 12.75 6.13
CA LYS A 44 0.79 12.34 4.97
C LYS A 44 1.58 12.44 3.66
N GLN A 45 2.40 13.47 3.49
CA GLN A 45 3.29 13.59 2.33
C GLN A 45 4.29 12.44 2.25
N MET A 46 4.86 12.03 3.39
CA MET A 46 5.78 10.89 3.42
C MET A 46 5.09 9.57 3.06
N ILE A 47 3.87 9.36 3.57
CA ILE A 47 3.04 8.21 3.18
C ILE A 47 2.73 8.27 1.68
N ALA A 48 2.34 9.43 1.15
CA ALA A 48 2.02 9.61 -0.26
C ALA A 48 3.23 9.31 -1.17
N MET A 49 4.43 9.76 -0.78
CA MET A 49 5.67 9.42 -1.47
C MET A 49 5.93 7.92 -1.47
N PHE A 50 5.82 7.28 -0.31
CA PHE A 50 6.03 5.83 -0.17
C PHE A 50 5.06 5.04 -1.04
N LEU A 51 3.78 5.36 -0.97
CA LEU A 51 2.76 4.67 -1.76
C LEU A 51 2.91 4.95 -3.25
N SER A 52 3.37 6.14 -3.66
CA SER A 52 3.67 6.42 -5.06
C SER A 52 4.81 5.55 -5.60
N GLU A 53 5.87 5.31 -4.80
CA GLU A 53 6.93 4.38 -5.19
C GLU A 53 6.42 2.94 -5.27
N VAL A 54 5.61 2.50 -4.30
CA VAL A 54 4.95 1.18 -4.34
C VAL A 54 4.15 1.03 -5.63
N LEU A 55 3.26 1.99 -5.94
CA LEU A 55 2.40 1.96 -7.12
C LEU A 55 3.21 2.02 -8.42
N ALA A 56 4.29 2.80 -8.45
CA ALA A 56 5.18 2.87 -9.60
C ALA A 56 5.88 1.55 -9.90
N VAL A 57 6.06 0.67 -8.90
CA VAL A 57 6.58 -0.68 -9.09
C VAL A 57 5.46 -1.66 -9.43
N THR A 58 4.29 -1.55 -8.78
CA THR A 58 3.23 -2.55 -8.91
C THR A 58 2.32 -2.36 -10.13
N LEU A 59 2.18 -1.16 -10.68
CA LEU A 59 1.21 -0.88 -11.76
C LEU A 59 1.87 -0.67 -13.14
N GLN A 60 3.08 -1.19 -13.35
CA GLN A 60 3.77 -1.01 -14.63
C GLN A 60 3.15 -1.86 -15.76
N GLY A 61 2.91 -1.24 -16.91
CA GLY A 61 2.62 -1.95 -18.16
C GLY A 61 1.23 -2.58 -18.28
N GLY A 62 0.28 -2.17 -17.44
CA GLY A 62 -1.12 -2.63 -17.51
C GLY A 62 -1.98 -1.81 -18.48
N ASP A 63 -3.04 -2.44 -18.98
CA ASP A 63 -4.16 -1.75 -19.65
C ASP A 63 -4.91 -0.84 -18.66
N PRO A 64 -5.74 0.11 -19.13
CA PRO A 64 -6.58 0.91 -18.25
C PRO A 64 -7.43 0.03 -17.32
N ASP A 65 -7.31 0.27 -16.01
CA ASP A 65 -8.06 -0.42 -14.97
C ASP A 65 -8.84 0.62 -14.14
N GLU A 66 -10.10 0.81 -14.51
CA GLU A 66 -11.00 1.79 -13.89
C GLU A 66 -11.29 1.43 -12.43
N ALA A 67 -11.42 0.14 -12.12
CA ALA A 67 -11.67 -0.33 -10.75
C ALA A 67 -10.47 -0.08 -9.83
N MET A 68 -9.25 -0.30 -10.31
CA MET A 68 -8.03 0.08 -9.59
C MET A 68 -7.95 1.59 -9.41
N PHE A 69 -8.23 2.37 -10.46
CA PHE A 69 -8.21 3.83 -10.37
C PHE A 69 -9.19 4.35 -9.31
N ASP A 70 -10.45 3.89 -9.33
CA ASP A 70 -11.47 4.27 -8.34
C ASP A 70 -11.05 3.92 -6.92
N PHE A 71 -10.48 2.71 -6.73
CA PHE A 71 -9.92 2.29 -5.45
C PHE A 71 -8.82 3.25 -4.96
N LEU A 72 -7.88 3.61 -5.83
CA LEU A 72 -6.78 4.51 -5.48
C LEU A 72 -7.30 5.91 -5.12
N VAL A 73 -8.23 6.46 -5.91
CA VAL A 73 -8.86 7.77 -5.62
C VAL A 73 -9.56 7.75 -4.26
N ALA A 74 -10.33 6.70 -3.96
CA ALA A 74 -10.99 6.56 -2.66
C ALA A 74 -9.98 6.49 -1.50
N CYS A 75 -8.87 5.76 -1.67
CA CYS A 75 -7.80 5.69 -0.68
C CYS A 75 -7.14 7.05 -0.44
N ILE A 76 -6.86 7.80 -1.51
CA ILE A 76 -6.25 9.13 -1.44
C ILE A 76 -7.14 10.09 -0.65
N GLU A 77 -8.45 10.09 -0.91
CA GLU A 77 -9.40 10.89 -0.14
C GLU A 77 -9.45 10.50 1.34
N VAL A 78 -9.37 9.20 1.65
CA VAL A 78 -9.31 8.71 3.04
C VAL A 78 -8.06 9.25 3.73
N LEU A 79 -6.88 9.18 3.10
CA LEU A 79 -5.65 9.72 3.68
C LEU A 79 -5.73 11.24 3.89
N ASP A 80 -6.29 11.97 2.93
CA ASP A 80 -6.49 13.42 3.04
C ASP A 80 -7.38 13.79 4.23
N LYS A 81 -8.42 12.99 4.51
CA LYS A 81 -9.37 13.23 5.61
C LYS A 81 -8.94 12.63 6.95
N ALA A 82 -7.98 11.70 6.97
CA ALA A 82 -7.58 10.98 8.17
C ALA A 82 -7.01 11.92 9.25
N ASP A 83 -7.34 11.64 10.51
CA ASP A 83 -6.67 12.24 11.66
C ASP A 83 -5.29 11.60 11.90
N ALA A 84 -4.58 12.02 12.95
CA ALA A 84 -3.26 11.48 13.26
C ALA A 84 -3.29 9.95 13.53
N ALA A 85 -4.33 9.45 14.20
CA ALA A 85 -4.46 8.03 14.54
C ALA A 85 -4.73 7.17 13.30
N GLY A 86 -5.57 7.63 12.37
CA GLY A 86 -5.79 6.99 11.09
C GLY A 86 -4.56 7.05 10.19
N THR A 87 -3.90 8.21 10.12
CA THR A 87 -2.71 8.43 9.31
C THR A 87 -1.58 7.46 9.69
N ALA A 88 -1.39 7.20 11.00
CA ALA A 88 -0.32 6.34 11.49
C ALA A 88 -0.35 4.91 10.93
N ASN A 89 -1.54 4.34 10.64
CA ASN A 89 -1.68 2.97 10.13
C ASN A 89 -2.18 2.91 8.69
N PHE A 90 -2.37 4.07 8.03
CA PHE A 90 -2.96 4.12 6.69
C PHE A 90 -2.21 3.29 5.66
N HIS A 91 -0.88 3.41 5.63
CA HIS A 91 -0.02 2.69 4.68
C HIS A 91 -0.11 1.17 4.83
N ILE A 92 -0.25 0.65 6.06
CA ILE A 92 -0.46 -0.79 6.31
C ILE A 92 -1.81 -1.23 5.74
N CYS A 93 -2.87 -0.48 6.05
CA CYS A 93 -4.22 -0.75 5.54
C CYS A 93 -4.24 -0.70 4.00
N PHE A 94 -3.60 0.32 3.42
CA PHE A 94 -3.51 0.49 1.97
C PHE A 94 -2.83 -0.71 1.31
N LEU A 95 -1.66 -1.14 1.80
CA LEU A 95 -0.93 -2.26 1.22
C LEU A 95 -1.73 -3.57 1.29
N PHE A 96 -2.42 -3.85 2.40
CA PHE A 96 -3.29 -5.04 2.48
C PHE A 96 -4.44 -5.00 1.46
N ASN A 97 -5.07 -3.84 1.26
CA ASN A 97 -6.14 -3.73 0.28
C ASN A 97 -5.62 -3.76 -1.16
N LEU A 98 -4.44 -3.17 -1.43
CA LEU A 98 -3.79 -3.26 -2.73
C LEU A 98 -3.46 -4.72 -3.08
N ALA A 99 -3.00 -5.53 -2.13
CA ALA A 99 -2.72 -6.96 -2.36
C ALA A 99 -3.96 -7.72 -2.87
N ARG A 100 -5.15 -7.37 -2.37
CA ARG A 100 -6.43 -7.90 -2.86
C ARG A 100 -6.71 -7.50 -4.30
N HIS A 101 -6.54 -6.22 -4.64
CA HIS A 101 -6.71 -5.76 -6.01
C HIS A 101 -5.70 -6.37 -6.98
N LEU A 102 -4.50 -6.71 -6.50
CA LEU A 102 -3.47 -7.42 -7.28
C LEU A 102 -3.68 -8.93 -7.33
N GLY A 103 -4.70 -9.48 -6.66
CA GLY A 103 -5.00 -10.91 -6.66
C GLY A 103 -4.04 -11.78 -5.85
N ILE A 104 -3.28 -11.19 -4.91
CA ILE A 104 -2.32 -11.89 -4.06
C ILE A 104 -2.70 -11.89 -2.57
N GLU A 105 -3.95 -11.59 -2.23
CA GLU A 105 -4.40 -11.55 -0.83
C GLU A 105 -4.19 -12.91 -0.12
N PRO A 106 -3.66 -12.92 1.12
CA PRO A 106 -3.61 -14.14 1.93
C PRO A 106 -4.98 -14.77 2.17
N ASP A 107 -5.07 -16.09 2.15
CA ASP A 107 -6.31 -16.81 2.47
C ASP A 107 -6.56 -16.85 3.98
N ALA A 108 -7.16 -15.78 4.49
CA ALA A 108 -7.51 -15.65 5.91
C ALA A 108 -8.51 -16.71 6.41
N SER A 109 -9.22 -17.42 5.51
CA SER A 109 -10.14 -18.50 5.89
C SER A 109 -9.42 -19.73 6.47
N THR A 110 -8.12 -19.86 6.20
CA THR A 110 -7.27 -20.95 6.70
C THR A 110 -6.75 -20.74 8.13
N TYR A 111 -7.01 -19.56 8.72
CA TYR A 111 -6.54 -19.23 10.06
C TYR A 111 -7.12 -20.17 11.13
N ALA A 112 -6.24 -20.61 12.03
CA ALA A 112 -6.60 -21.23 13.29
C ALA A 112 -5.72 -20.68 14.41
N GLU A 113 -6.25 -20.58 15.63
CA GLU A 113 -5.46 -20.18 16.79
C GLU A 113 -4.23 -21.11 16.93
N GLY A 114 -3.06 -20.51 17.18
CA GLY A 114 -1.79 -21.24 17.27
C GLY A 114 -1.11 -21.56 15.93
N SER A 115 -1.76 -21.29 14.79
CA SER A 115 -1.17 -21.53 13.47
C SER A 115 0.02 -20.61 13.14
N VAL A 116 0.85 -21.04 12.20
CA VAL A 116 1.89 -20.24 11.56
C VAL A 116 1.38 -19.74 10.21
N PHE A 117 1.85 -18.58 9.76
CA PHE A 117 1.50 -18.08 8.43
C PHE A 117 2.59 -18.49 7.44
N ASP A 118 2.26 -19.38 6.52
CA ASP A 118 3.12 -19.75 5.41
C ASP A 118 3.06 -18.63 4.36
N MET A 119 4.09 -17.77 4.34
CA MET A 119 4.11 -16.61 3.44
C MET A 119 4.31 -17.04 1.99
N ALA A 120 4.92 -18.20 1.73
CA ALA A 120 5.10 -18.70 0.37
C ALA A 120 3.80 -19.25 -0.21
N ASP A 121 3.00 -19.95 0.61
CA ASP A 121 1.69 -20.48 0.20
C ASP A 121 0.52 -19.49 0.42
N GLY A 122 0.75 -18.35 1.09
CA GLY A 122 -0.29 -17.35 1.38
C GLY A 122 -1.39 -17.84 2.32
N ARG A 123 -1.11 -18.80 3.20
CA ARG A 123 -2.11 -19.45 4.07
C ARG A 123 -1.58 -19.77 5.46
N TRP A 124 -2.49 -19.92 6.41
CA TRP A 124 -2.18 -20.38 7.77
C TRP A 124 -2.13 -21.91 7.84
N ARG A 125 -1.17 -22.45 8.60
CA ARG A 125 -0.91 -23.89 8.73
C ARG A 125 -0.64 -24.26 10.18
N ARG A 126 -1.00 -25.49 10.58
CA ARG A 126 -0.77 -25.98 11.96
C ARG A 126 0.68 -26.33 12.27
N SER A 127 1.49 -26.59 11.25
CA SER A 127 2.90 -26.98 11.38
C SER A 127 3.79 -26.03 10.58
N MET A 128 5.02 -25.85 11.05
CA MET A 128 6.03 -25.04 10.37
C MET A 128 6.38 -25.65 9.00
N PRO A 129 6.42 -24.85 7.92
CA PRO A 129 6.90 -25.32 6.62
C PRO A 129 8.42 -25.53 6.64
N LEU A 130 8.94 -26.26 5.65
CA LEU A 130 10.38 -26.61 5.56
C LEU A 130 11.27 -25.47 5.02
N HIS A 131 10.70 -24.30 4.74
CA HIS A 131 11.42 -23.11 4.29
C HIS A 131 11.39 -22.00 5.35
N ARG A 132 12.08 -20.89 5.08
CA ARG A 132 12.16 -19.74 5.99
C ARG A 132 11.11 -18.65 5.76
N ASN A 133 10.33 -18.76 4.69
CA ASN A 133 9.29 -17.78 4.34
C ASN A 133 7.99 -18.04 5.12
N PHE A 134 8.03 -17.87 6.44
CA PHE A 134 6.84 -17.99 7.28
C PHE A 134 6.92 -17.06 8.49
N LEU A 135 5.76 -16.71 9.04
CA LEU A 135 5.64 -16.01 10.31
C LEU A 135 5.32 -17.03 11.41
N ALA A 136 6.06 -16.96 12.52
CA ALA A 136 5.78 -17.75 13.71
C ALA A 136 4.43 -17.35 14.33
N THR A 137 3.92 -18.15 15.26
CA THR A 137 2.55 -18.01 15.80
C THR A 137 2.18 -16.59 16.26
N ALA A 138 3.06 -15.91 16.99
CA ALA A 138 2.78 -14.54 17.47
C ALA A 138 2.62 -13.53 16.32
N ASP A 139 3.54 -13.54 15.35
CA ASP A 139 3.50 -12.66 14.19
C ASP A 139 2.38 -13.06 13.21
N SER A 140 2.08 -14.35 13.12
CA SER A 140 0.99 -14.93 12.33
C SER A 140 -0.37 -14.47 12.82
N GLU A 141 -0.58 -14.36 14.13
CA GLU A 141 -1.79 -13.79 14.72
C GLU A 141 -1.93 -12.30 14.37
N ILE A 142 -0.83 -11.55 14.40
CA ILE A 142 -0.83 -10.14 13.96
C ILE A 142 -1.24 -10.06 12.48
N ALA A 143 -0.64 -10.86 11.59
CA ALA A 143 -1.01 -10.89 10.18
C ALA A 143 -2.50 -11.21 9.97
N TYR A 144 -3.06 -12.15 10.75
CA TYR A 144 -4.50 -12.43 10.69
C TYR A 144 -5.35 -11.24 11.15
N ARG A 145 -4.97 -10.57 12.25
CA ARG A 145 -5.68 -9.35 12.71
C ARG A 145 -5.60 -8.23 11.67
N LEU A 146 -4.48 -8.10 10.95
CA LEU A 146 -4.31 -7.13 9.87
C LEU A 146 -5.22 -7.42 8.67
N SER A 147 -5.53 -8.69 8.37
CA SER A 147 -6.50 -9.04 7.31
C SER A 147 -7.89 -8.44 7.54
N ARG A 148 -8.21 -8.10 8.80
CA ARG A 148 -9.47 -7.47 9.22
C ARG A 148 -9.41 -5.94 9.34
N MET A 149 -8.25 -5.35 9.04
CA MET A 149 -8.07 -3.91 9.06
C MET A 149 -8.79 -3.28 7.87
N THR A 150 -9.54 -2.21 8.15
CA THR A 150 -10.23 -1.38 7.17
C THR A 150 -9.88 0.08 7.41
N PHE A 151 -10.08 0.93 6.42
CA PHE A 151 -9.91 2.37 6.59
C PHE A 151 -10.80 2.95 7.71
N SER A 152 -11.96 2.34 7.95
CA SER A 152 -12.88 2.75 9.03
C SER A 152 -12.42 2.31 10.43
N ASN A 153 -11.54 1.32 10.57
CA ASN A 153 -11.13 0.79 11.87
C ASN A 153 -9.61 0.86 12.14
N MET A 154 -8.79 1.25 11.15
CA MET A 154 -7.31 1.26 11.27
C MET A 154 -6.79 2.09 12.45
N HIS A 155 -7.50 3.15 12.85
CA HIS A 155 -7.16 3.99 14.01
C HIS A 155 -7.26 3.26 15.36
N ARG A 156 -7.93 2.11 15.39
CA ARG A 156 -8.08 1.27 16.61
C ARG A 156 -6.87 0.38 16.86
N PHE A 157 -6.03 0.16 15.85
CA PHE A 157 -4.82 -0.64 15.97
C PHE A 157 -3.71 0.19 16.61
N ARG A 158 -3.27 -0.22 17.81
CA ARG A 158 -2.29 0.53 18.61
C ARG A 158 -0.87 -0.01 18.43
N PHE A 159 -0.39 0.05 17.19
CA PHE A 159 1.00 -0.30 16.90
C PHE A 159 1.93 0.85 17.31
N ASN A 160 3.13 0.51 17.79
CA ASN A 160 4.24 1.44 17.87
C ASN A 160 5.02 1.48 16.54
N ARG A 161 5.98 2.38 16.44
CA ARG A 161 6.82 2.55 15.24
C ARG A 161 7.54 1.27 14.83
N ARG A 162 8.13 0.56 15.80
CA ARG A 162 8.89 -0.67 15.54
C ARG A 162 7.98 -1.74 14.97
N GLU A 163 6.78 -1.89 15.53
CA GLU A 163 5.76 -2.84 15.03
C GLU A 163 5.31 -2.46 13.63
N ARG A 164 5.01 -1.18 13.36
CA ARG A 164 4.65 -0.71 12.01
C ARG A 164 5.74 -1.04 10.99
N ASN A 165 7.00 -0.74 11.32
CA ASN A 165 8.11 -1.03 10.42
C ASN A 165 8.24 -2.54 10.14
N ALA A 166 8.14 -3.39 11.17
CA ALA A 166 8.19 -4.84 11.00
C ALA A 166 7.01 -5.37 10.16
N ILE A 167 5.81 -4.81 10.34
CA ILE A 167 4.63 -5.15 9.54
C ILE A 167 4.83 -4.77 8.08
N VAL A 168 5.30 -3.54 7.81
CA VAL A 168 5.60 -3.08 6.44
C VAL A 168 6.64 -3.98 5.78
N ASP A 169 7.69 -4.36 6.50
CA ASP A 169 8.73 -5.26 5.99
C ASP A 169 8.16 -6.64 5.64
N GLY A 170 7.27 -7.18 6.50
CA GLY A 170 6.56 -8.44 6.24
C GLY A 170 5.67 -8.36 4.99
N ILE A 171 4.92 -7.27 4.83
CA ILE A 171 4.05 -7.07 3.66
C ILE A 171 4.88 -6.94 2.38
N LEU A 172 5.94 -6.12 2.37
CA LEU A 172 6.80 -5.94 1.20
C LEU A 172 7.56 -7.22 0.84
N GLY A 173 7.95 -8.00 1.85
CA GLY A 173 8.51 -9.34 1.67
C GLY A 173 7.50 -10.27 0.99
N TYR A 174 6.24 -10.23 1.42
CA TYR A 174 5.16 -11.00 0.81
C TYR A 174 4.89 -10.58 -0.65
N TYR A 175 4.83 -9.28 -0.95
CA TYR A 175 4.73 -8.78 -2.34
C TYR A 175 5.87 -9.30 -3.22
N SER A 176 7.08 -9.36 -2.67
CA SER A 176 8.26 -9.86 -3.39
C SER A 176 8.22 -11.36 -3.67
N LEU A 177 7.45 -12.13 -2.89
CA LEU A 177 7.23 -13.56 -3.14
C LEU A 177 6.16 -13.81 -4.21
N HIS A 178 5.12 -12.97 -4.26
CA HIS A 178 3.89 -13.28 -5.02
C HIS A 178 3.68 -12.43 -6.27
N TYR A 179 4.30 -11.25 -6.38
CA TYR A 179 3.96 -10.29 -7.43
C TYR A 179 5.18 -9.68 -8.10
N VAL A 180 5.90 -8.83 -7.38
CA VAL A 180 7.04 -8.07 -7.93
C VAL A 180 8.05 -7.78 -6.84
N SER A 181 9.33 -7.78 -7.20
CA SER A 181 10.40 -7.43 -6.27
C SER A 181 10.21 -6.00 -5.74
N MET A 182 9.90 -5.87 -4.45
CA MET A 182 9.79 -4.59 -3.73
C MET A 182 11.15 -4.09 -3.22
N ARG A 183 12.25 -4.54 -3.83
CA ARG A 183 13.60 -4.08 -3.49
C ARG A 183 13.77 -2.64 -3.94
N HIS A 184 14.55 -1.87 -3.16
CA HIS A 184 14.99 -0.51 -3.48
C HIS A 184 13.93 0.60 -3.44
N LEU A 185 12.88 0.46 -2.62
CA LEU A 185 12.01 1.60 -2.27
C LEU A 185 12.82 2.62 -1.45
N ARG A 186 13.15 3.76 -2.06
CA ARG A 186 14.03 4.79 -1.45
C ARG A 186 13.29 5.58 -0.39
N SER A 187 12.01 5.81 -0.59
CA SER A 187 11.11 6.49 0.34
C SER A 187 10.89 5.73 1.65
N LEU A 188 11.08 4.40 1.65
CA LEU A 188 10.79 3.55 2.80
C LEU A 188 11.66 3.92 4.01
N ASP A 189 12.94 4.21 3.80
CA ASP A 189 13.84 4.60 4.89
C ASP A 189 13.43 5.94 5.52
N ILE A 190 12.90 6.87 4.71
CA ILE A 190 12.42 8.16 5.21
C ILE A 190 11.09 7.98 5.95
N LEU A 191 10.17 7.15 5.43
CA LEU A 191 8.92 6.82 6.13
C LEU A 191 9.21 6.22 7.51
N ARG A 192 10.14 5.26 7.58
CA ARG A 192 10.57 4.62 8.83
C ARG A 192 11.14 5.61 9.86
N MET A 193 11.64 6.77 9.42
CA MET A 193 12.15 7.82 10.31
C MET A 193 11.05 8.62 11.02
N MET A 194 9.85 8.66 10.42
CA MET A 194 8.76 9.56 10.79
C MET A 194 7.53 8.84 11.38
N LEU A 195 7.44 7.51 11.19
CA LEU A 195 6.51 6.65 11.92
C LEU A 195 6.85 6.59 13.41
#